data_AF-A0A816GU80-F1
#
_entry.id   AF-A0A816GU80-F1
#
_cell.length_a   1.000
_cell.length_b   1.000
_cell.length_c   1.000
_cell.angle_alpha   90.00
_cell.angle_beta   90.00
_cell.angle_gamma   90.00
#
_symmetry.space_group_name_H-M   'P 1'
#
loop_
_entity.id
_entity.type
_entity.pdbx_description
1 polymer ?
#
loop_
_entity_poly.entity_id
_entity_poly.type
_entity_poly.pdbx_seq_one_letter_code
_entity_poly.pdbx_strand_id
1 'polypeptide(L)'
;GQSPADAEVNYLRVVSSLDMYGVELHKASVKVSNINDNVNNSIVELYVGVCAIGISVFQNSTKLNTFPWDRITKISFKRRTFYIQLVKSLVSIDFININSIS
;
A
#
# COMPACT_ATOMS: atom_id res chain seq x y z
N GLY A 1 -26.24 -31.17 -1.45
CA GLY A 1 -25.38 -30.11 -0.87
C GLY A 1 -23.94 -30.48 -1.12
N GLN A 2 -23.03 -29.50 -1.14
CA GLN A 2 -21.59 -29.78 -1.21
C GLN A 2 -21.08 -30.40 0.10
N SER A 3 -19.96 -31.12 0.06
CA SER A 3 -19.29 -31.59 1.28
C SER A 3 -18.69 -30.39 2.03
N PRO A 4 -18.48 -30.48 3.36
CA PRO A 4 -17.85 -29.40 4.12
C PRO A 4 -16.48 -28.97 3.56
N ALA A 5 -15.67 -29.94 3.12
CA ALA A 5 -14.35 -29.68 2.54
C ALA A 5 -14.46 -28.94 1.19
N ASP A 6 -15.39 -29.35 0.32
CA ASP A 6 -15.61 -28.67 -0.96
C ASP A 6 -16.12 -27.24 -0.77
N ALA A 7 -17.00 -27.03 0.21
CA ALA A 7 -17.51 -25.71 0.56
C ALA A 7 -16.40 -24.78 1.06
N GLU A 8 -15.49 -25.28 1.90
CA GLU A 8 -14.34 -24.52 2.41
C GLU A 8 -13.36 -24.14 1.29
N VAL A 9 -12.98 -25.09 0.44
CA VAL A 9 -12.08 -24.82 -0.70
C VAL A 9 -12.69 -23.79 -1.65
N ASN A 10 -14.00 -23.90 -1.92
CA ASN A 10 -14.71 -22.93 -2.76
C ASN A 10 -14.74 -21.54 -2.12
N TYR A 11 -14.95 -21.45 -0.81
CA TYR A 11 -14.88 -20.19 -0.07
C TYR A 11 -13.48 -19.57 -0.18
N LEU A 12 -12.43 -20.33 0.14
CA LEU A 12 -11.03 -19.88 0.09
C LEU A 12 -10.62 -19.40 -1.30
N ARG A 13 -11.07 -20.10 -2.35
CA ARG A 13 -10.80 -19.69 -3.75
C ARG A 13 -11.37 -18.30 -4.04
N VAL A 14 -12.60 -18.03 -3.62
CA VAL A 14 -13.24 -16.71 -3.84
C VAL A 14 -12.53 -15.63 -3.05
N VAL A 15 -12.33 -15.83 -1.74
CA VAL A 15 -11.74 -14.79 -0.89
C VAL A 15 -10.29 -14.50 -1.26
N SER A 16 -9.52 -15.50 -1.72
CA SER A 16 -8.11 -15.32 -2.12
C SER A 16 -7.92 -14.36 -3.30
N SER A 17 -8.95 -14.16 -4.13
CA SER A 17 -8.93 -13.21 -5.25
C SER A 17 -9.24 -11.77 -4.86
N LEU A 18 -9.70 -11.52 -3.62
CA LEU A 18 -10.03 -10.18 -3.17
C LEU A 18 -8.75 -9.40 -2.86
N ASP A 19 -8.67 -8.17 -3.36
CA ASP A 19 -7.50 -7.29 -3.21
C ASP A 19 -7.12 -6.99 -1.77
N MET A 20 -8.06 -7.13 -0.83
CA MET A 20 -7.89 -6.84 0.59
C MET A 20 -7.77 -8.12 1.43
N TYR A 21 -7.82 -9.31 0.83
CA TYR A 21 -7.69 -10.56 1.56
C TYR A 21 -6.28 -10.70 2.14
N GLY A 22 -6.21 -10.85 3.46
CA GLY A 22 -4.93 -10.95 4.18
C GLY A 22 -4.11 -9.66 4.16
N VAL A 23 -4.71 -8.50 3.87
CA VAL A 23 -4.05 -7.20 3.90
C VAL A 23 -4.23 -6.55 5.26
N GLU A 24 -3.13 -6.20 5.93
CA GLU A 24 -3.14 -5.40 7.15
C GLU A 24 -3.05 -3.90 6.80
N LEU A 25 -4.15 -3.16 7.01
CA LEU A 25 -4.27 -1.75 6.63
C LEU A 25 -3.86 -0.79 7.73
N HIS A 26 -3.04 0.19 7.37
CA HIS A 26 -2.56 1.26 8.24
C HIS A 26 -2.94 2.62 7.67
N LYS A 27 -3.53 3.50 8.49
CA LYS A 27 -3.90 4.84 8.06
C LYS A 27 -2.67 5.70 7.76
N ALA A 28 -2.72 6.40 6.65
CA ALA A 28 -1.64 7.16 6.07
C ALA A 28 -2.16 8.45 5.42
N SER A 29 -1.24 9.37 5.14
CA SER A 29 -1.53 10.59 4.41
C SER A 29 -0.31 11.01 3.59
N VAL A 30 -0.53 11.44 2.35
CA VAL A 30 0.53 11.98 1.50
C VAL A 30 0.31 13.47 1.35
N LYS A 31 1.38 14.23 1.53
CA LYS A 31 1.42 15.66 1.16
C LYS A 31 1.75 15.73 -0.31
N VAL A 32 0.79 16.14 -1.13
CA VAL A 32 1.04 16.38 -2.55
C VAL A 32 1.47 17.83 -2.68
N SER A 33 2.78 18.06 -2.87
CA SER A 33 3.28 19.36 -3.32
C SER A 33 3.16 19.40 -4.84
N ASN A 34 2.18 20.11 -5.37
CA ASN A 34 2.17 20.43 -6.79
C ASN A 34 3.37 21.35 -7.06
N ILE A 35 4.26 20.91 -7.96
CA ILE A 35 5.49 21.65 -8.33
C ILE A 35 5.17 23.04 -8.93
N ASN A 36 3.92 23.26 -9.34
CA ASN A 36 3.54 24.41 -10.16
C ASN A 36 2.84 25.53 -9.38
N ASP A 37 2.33 25.27 -8.16
CA ASP A 37 1.55 26.26 -7.44
C ASP A 37 2.02 26.35 -5.98
N ASN A 38 2.41 27.55 -5.56
CA ASN A 38 2.61 27.95 -4.16
C ASN A 38 1.30 27.93 -3.33
N VAL A 39 0.34 27.08 -3.71
CA VAL A 39 -1.04 27.10 -3.26
C VAL A 39 -1.43 25.69 -2.83
N ASN A 40 -1.50 25.54 -1.50
CA ASN A 40 -2.17 24.48 -0.75
C ASN A 40 -1.48 23.09 -0.78
N ASN A 41 -0.75 22.79 0.29
CA ASN A 41 -0.45 21.42 0.70
C ASN A 41 -1.77 20.66 0.96
N SER A 42 -2.34 20.05 -0.08
CA SER A 42 -3.49 19.17 0.10
C SER A 42 -3.00 17.87 0.77
N ILE A 43 -3.63 17.54 1.89
CA ILE A 43 -3.40 16.28 2.59
C ILE A 43 -4.39 15.28 2.00
N VAL A 44 -3.87 14.29 1.29
CA VAL A 44 -4.68 13.18 0.78
C VAL A 44 -4.58 12.04 1.78
N GLU A 45 -5.72 11.62 2.34
CA GLU A 45 -5.80 10.42 3.17
C GLU A 45 -5.63 9.17 2.31
N LEU A 46 -4.77 8.27 2.76
CA LEU A 46 -4.44 7.01 2.11
C LEU A 46 -4.37 5.91 3.17
N TYR A 47 -4.31 4.67 2.70
CA TYR A 47 -4.00 3.52 3.55
C TYR A 47 -2.81 2.77 2.97
N VAL A 48 -1.94 2.30 3.84
CA VAL A 48 -0.86 1.39 3.50
C VAL A 48 -1.28 0.00 3.93
N GLY A 49 -1.43 -0.91 2.97
CA GLY A 49 -1.64 -2.32 3.23
C GLY A 49 -0.33 -3.07 3.22
N VAL A 50 -0.14 -3.97 4.18
CA VAL A 50 0.96 -4.94 4.16
C VAL A 50 0.36 -6.31 3.88
N CYS A 51 0.91 -7.05 2.91
CA CYS A 51 0.48 -8.41 2.61
C CYS A 51 1.65 -9.28 2.15
N ALA A 52 1.40 -10.58 1.95
CA ALA A 52 2.41 -11.55 1.54
C ALA A 52 3.12 -11.16 0.22
N ILE A 53 2.44 -10.43 -0.66
CA ILE A 53 2.98 -10.00 -1.97
C ILE A 53 3.90 -8.78 -1.82
N GLY A 54 3.58 -7.86 -0.91
CA GLY A 54 4.30 -6.59 -0.80
C GLY A 54 3.59 -5.56 0.06
N ILE A 55 3.98 -4.30 -0.14
CA ILE A 55 3.33 -3.13 0.44
C ILE A 55 2.42 -2.50 -0.61
N SER A 56 1.13 -2.36 -0.32
CA SER A 56 0.15 -1.74 -1.22
C SER A 56 -0.33 -0.40 -0.68
N VAL A 57 -0.69 0.51 -1.58
CA VAL A 57 -1.28 1.81 -1.24
C VAL A 57 -2.73 1.82 -1.69
N PHE A 58 -3.63 2.25 -0.83
CA PHE A 58 -5.06 2.32 -1.08
C PHE A 58 -5.58 3.75 -0.87
N GLN A 59 -6.59 4.11 -1.66
CA GLN A 59 -7.37 5.34 -1.49
C GLN A 59 -8.85 4.98 -1.62
N ASN A 60 -9.68 5.38 -0.66
CA ASN A 60 -11.12 5.10 -0.68
C ASN A 60 -11.44 3.60 -0.92
N SER A 61 -10.68 2.71 -0.28
CA SER A 61 -10.78 1.24 -0.44
C SER A 61 -10.37 0.68 -1.81
N THR A 62 -9.90 1.53 -2.73
CA THR A 62 -9.35 1.11 -4.02
C THR A 62 -7.84 1.00 -3.93
N LYS A 63 -7.28 -0.12 -4.38
CA LYS A 63 -5.83 -0.34 -4.48
C LYS A 63 -5.25 0.53 -5.60
N LEU A 64 -4.34 1.43 -5.26
CA LEU A 64 -3.67 2.31 -6.22
C LEU A 64 -2.40 1.67 -6.77
N ASN A 65 -1.55 1.14 -5.89
CA ASN A 65 -0.28 0.57 -6.28
C ASN A 65 0.17 -0.53 -5.32
N THR A 66 1.02 -1.43 -5.79
CA THR A 66 1.66 -2.47 -4.99
C THR A 66 3.17 -2.43 -5.25
N PHE A 67 3.94 -2.43 -4.17
CA PHE A 67 5.39 -2.52 -4.14
C PHE A 67 5.77 -3.93 -3.67
N PRO A 68 6.12 -4.82 -4.61
CA PRO A 68 6.54 -6.17 -4.29
C PRO A 68 7.77 -6.18 -3.37
N TRP A 69 7.87 -7.18 -2.49
CA TRP A 69 9.00 -7.28 -1.57
C TRP A 69 10.37 -7.36 -2.27
N ASP A 70 10.46 -8.05 -3.40
CA ASP A 70 11.68 -8.17 -4.22
C ASP A 70 12.12 -6.84 -4.84
N ARG A 71 11.21 -5.86 -4.95
CA ARG A 71 11.49 -4.51 -5.42
C ARG A 71 11.87 -3.55 -4.30
N ILE A 72 11.71 -3.90 -3.03
CA ILE A 72 12.00 -3.01 -1.89
C ILE A 72 13.41 -3.29 -1.36
N THR A 73 14.32 -2.31 -1.46
CA THR A 73 15.69 -2.43 -0.92
C THR A 73 15.80 -2.04 0.55
N LYS A 74 14.98 -1.06 0.96
CA LYS A 74 15.07 -0.51 2.32
C LYS A 74 13.72 0.05 2.74
N ILE A 75 13.37 -0.21 3.99
CA ILE A 75 12.24 0.39 4.68
C ILE A 75 12.80 1.19 5.83
N SER A 76 12.36 2.43 5.99
CA SER A 76 12.80 3.28 7.09
C SER A 76 11.70 4.21 7.56
N PHE A 77 11.84 4.71 8.79
CA PHE A 77 10.86 5.58 9.40
C PHE A 77 11.57 6.73 10.12
N LYS A 78 11.08 7.95 9.95
CA LYS A 78 11.58 9.14 10.63
C LYS A 78 10.40 9.97 11.13
N ARG A 79 10.31 10.14 12.46
CA ARG A 79 9.24 10.87 13.17
C ARG A 79 7.84 10.30 12.92
N ARG A 80 7.14 10.79 11.90
CA ARG A 80 5.80 10.34 11.49
C ARG A 80 5.76 10.00 10.00
N THR A 81 6.93 9.88 9.39
CA THR A 81 7.08 9.65 7.97
C THR A 81 7.70 8.29 7.74
N PHE A 82 6.99 7.47 6.98
CA PHE A 82 7.42 6.18 6.49
C PHE A 82 8.01 6.34 5.08
N TYR A 83 9.11 5.63 4.84
CA TYR A 83 9.86 5.67 3.59
C TYR A 83 10.13 4.25 3.10
N ILE A 84 9.79 4.02 1.83
CA ILE A 84 10.18 2.83 1.08
C ILE A 84 11.18 3.26 0.02
N GLN A 85 12.31 2.56 -0.06
CA GLN A 85 13.27 2.69 -1.15
C GLN A 85 13.16 1.46 -2.04
N LEU A 86 13.01 1.69 -3.34
CA LEU A 86 12.91 0.64 -4.35
C LEU A 86 14.25 0.37 -5.03
N VAL A 87 14.42 -0.85 -5.56
CA VAL A 87 15.55 -1.22 -6.43
C VAL A 87 15.48 -0.33 -7.67
N LYS A 88 16.57 0.40 -7.98
CA LYS A 88 16.65 1.24 -9.17
C LYS A 88 16.44 0.42 -10.43
N SER A 89 15.42 0.76 -11.24
CA SER A 89 15.42 0.47 -12.68
C SER A 89 15.67 1.76 -13.45
N LEU A 90 16.93 2.13 -13.64
CA LEU A 90 17.44 3.24 -14.49
C LEU A 90 16.78 4.65 -14.42
N VAL A 91 15.74 4.88 -13.62
CA VAL A 91 15.02 6.16 -13.52
C VAL A 91 14.59 6.33 -12.06
N SER A 92 15.12 7.38 -11.43
CA SER A 92 14.69 8.01 -10.18
C SER A 92 14.77 7.19 -8.87
N ILE A 93 15.32 7.83 -7.82
CA ILE A 93 15.19 7.39 -6.43
C ILE A 93 13.93 8.06 -5.89
N ASP A 94 12.79 7.39 -6.02
CA ASP A 94 11.54 7.92 -5.48
C ASP A 94 11.42 7.50 -4.01
N PHE A 95 11.61 8.46 -3.11
CA PHE A 95 11.20 8.29 -1.72
C PHE A 95 9.70 8.50 -1.63
N ILE A 96 8.93 7.43 -1.42
CA ILE A 96 7.50 7.56 -1.13
C ILE A 96 7.34 7.98 0.32
N ASN A 97 6.97 9.24 0.54
CA ASN A 97 6.72 9.83 1.86
C ASN A 97 5.28 9.56 2.27
N ILE A 98 5.08 8.68 3.26
CA ILE A 98 3.77 8.38 3.80
C ILE A 98 3.70 8.84 5.25
N ASN A 99 2.81 9.78 5.58
CA ASN A 99 2.64 10.31 6.94
C ASN A 99 1.46 9.63 7.66
N SER A 100 1.71 8.86 8.71
CA SER A 100 0.63 8.20 9.47
C SER A 100 -0.07 9.18 10.44
N ILE A 101 -1.40 9.10 10.52
CA ILE A 101 -2.21 9.82 11.54
C ILE A 101 -2.39 8.87 12.74
N SER A 102 -2.19 9.39 13.96
CA SER A 102 -2.48 8.69 15.23
C SER A 102 -3.97 8.56 15.46
#